data_AF-A0A2N1LS20-F1
#
_entry.id   AF-A0A2N1LS20-F1
#
_cell.length_a   1.000
_cell.length_b   1.000
_cell.length_c   1.000
_cell.angle_alpha   90.00
_cell.angle_beta   90.00
_cell.angle_gamma   90.00
#
_symmetry.space_group_name_H-M   'P 1'
#
loop_
_entity.id
_entity.type
_entity.pdbx_description
1 polymer ?
#
loop_
_entity_poly.entity_id
_entity_poly.type
_entity_poly.pdbx_seq_one_letter_code
_entity_poly.pdbx_strand_id
1 'polypeptide(L)'
;MILNDLTGPDYVYSRRPTDTPGIPDFNCHLIGSLILVMEAKRKHVLEDMGEQTFPEFYNTSKGKDVIQQIYNYMGGNELRYGILTTYDNHWFLCREHTKLWISKTLPLQSESPPVLKAYAYLTRQAKENPNSPKPQVLVPAQGDNNSRTLRSNSKSSSSSSLTNQASSTFSNQQSSSNVPVNQQKFSFADFKFKSILGEGRSGKTLLCEFRG
;
A
#
# COMPACT_ATOMS: atom_id res chain seq x y z
N MET A 1 6.36 16.04 -14.30
CA MET A 1 5.79 14.87 -15.00
C MET A 1 4.65 14.35 -14.14
N ILE A 2 3.45 14.22 -14.69
CA ILE A 2 2.28 13.69 -13.97
C ILE A 2 1.94 12.33 -14.58
N LEU A 3 1.46 11.37 -13.78
CA LEU A 3 1.17 10.01 -14.24
C LEU A 3 0.14 9.97 -15.38
N ASN A 4 -0.84 10.87 -15.34
CA ASN A 4 -1.87 10.99 -16.38
C ASN A 4 -1.26 11.40 -17.74
N ASP A 5 -0.21 12.22 -17.76
CA ASP A 5 0.48 12.60 -18.99
C ASP A 5 1.17 11.40 -19.66
N LEU A 6 1.55 10.39 -18.86
CA LEU A 6 2.24 9.18 -19.33
C LEU A 6 1.30 8.06 -19.76
N THR A 7 0.08 8.04 -19.23
CA THR A 7 -0.88 6.94 -19.44
C THR A 7 -2.01 7.34 -20.38
N GLY A 8 -2.43 8.60 -20.35
CA GLY A 8 -3.54 9.11 -21.16
C GLY A 8 -4.84 9.24 -20.36
N PRO A 9 -5.88 9.87 -20.95
CA PRO A 9 -7.10 10.26 -20.25
C PRO A 9 -8.02 9.09 -19.88
N ASP A 10 -7.85 7.93 -20.52
CA ASP A 10 -8.70 6.75 -20.30
C ASP A 10 -8.43 6.06 -18.96
N TYR A 11 -7.29 6.40 -18.33
CA TYR A 11 -6.86 5.86 -17.05
C TYR A 11 -7.32 6.75 -15.90
N VAL A 12 -8.10 6.17 -15.00
CA VAL A 12 -8.66 6.87 -13.84
C VAL A 12 -8.11 6.26 -12.56
N TYR A 13 -7.17 6.96 -11.94
CA TYR A 13 -6.69 6.65 -10.59
C TYR A 13 -7.66 7.23 -9.56
N SER A 14 -8.12 6.40 -8.62
CA SER A 14 -9.14 6.79 -7.67
C SER A 14 -9.04 6.05 -6.34
N ARG A 15 -9.91 6.39 -5.40
CA ARG A 15 -10.12 5.70 -4.11
C ARG A 15 -11.52 5.07 -4.05
N ARG A 16 -12.07 4.68 -5.20
CA ARG A 16 -13.42 4.09 -5.29
C ARG A 16 -13.45 2.74 -4.55
N PRO A 17 -14.56 2.36 -3.92
CA PRO A 17 -14.74 0.98 -3.45
C PRO A 17 -14.63 -0.01 -4.61
N THR A 18 -14.22 -1.23 -4.31
CA THR A 18 -14.23 -2.37 -5.25
C THR A 18 -15.36 -3.32 -4.88
N ASP A 19 -15.82 -4.14 -5.84
CA ASP A 19 -16.95 -5.08 -5.64
C ASP A 19 -16.63 -6.26 -4.71
N THR A 20 -15.39 -6.37 -4.25
CA THR A 20 -14.90 -7.42 -3.35
C THR A 20 -14.83 -6.97 -1.89
N PRO A 21 -14.86 -7.91 -0.92
CA PRO A 21 -14.62 -7.57 0.48
C PRO A 21 -13.30 -6.83 0.72
N GLY A 22 -13.40 -5.68 1.38
CA GLY A 22 -12.28 -4.78 1.66
C GLY A 22 -12.04 -3.74 0.56
N ILE A 23 -11.43 -2.62 0.93
CA ILE A 23 -11.25 -1.45 0.05
C ILE A 23 -9.75 -1.21 -0.10
N PRO A 24 -9.16 -1.37 -1.29
CA PRO A 24 -7.78 -0.98 -1.53
C PRO A 24 -7.65 0.55 -1.39
N ASP A 25 -6.51 1.03 -0.89
CA ASP A 25 -6.29 2.47 -0.69
C ASP A 25 -6.44 3.27 -1.99
N PHE A 26 -5.93 2.73 -3.10
CA PHE A 26 -6.13 3.29 -4.44
C PHE A 26 -6.38 2.19 -5.48
N ASN A 27 -6.93 2.60 -6.62
CA ASN A 27 -7.14 1.74 -7.77
C ASN A 27 -7.03 2.51 -9.08
N CYS A 28 -6.81 1.79 -10.16
CA CYS A 28 -6.79 2.32 -11.52
C CYS A 28 -7.86 1.63 -12.36
N HIS A 29 -8.69 2.42 -13.00
CA HIS A 29 -9.68 1.95 -13.96
C HIS A 29 -9.29 2.36 -15.39
N LEU A 30 -9.56 1.50 -16.36
CA LEU A 30 -9.49 1.79 -17.78
C LEU A 30 -10.90 1.67 -18.37
N ILE A 31 -11.46 2.78 -18.85
CA ILE A 31 -12.82 2.82 -19.44
C ILE A 31 -13.85 2.13 -18.51
N GLY A 32 -13.78 2.43 -17.21
CA GLY A 32 -14.68 1.87 -16.19
C GLY A 32 -14.31 0.49 -15.64
N SER A 33 -13.39 -0.24 -16.28
CA SER A 33 -12.92 -1.56 -15.80
C SER A 33 -11.74 -1.40 -14.85
N LEU A 34 -11.82 -2.01 -13.66
CA LEU A 34 -10.70 -2.06 -12.72
C LEU A 34 -9.58 -2.92 -13.31
N ILE A 35 -8.35 -2.37 -13.39
CA ILE A 35 -7.20 -3.08 -13.98
C ILE A 35 -6.02 -3.25 -13.00
N LEU A 36 -6.00 -2.46 -11.92
CA LEU A 36 -4.91 -2.45 -10.95
C LEU A 36 -5.36 -1.90 -9.60
N VAL A 37 -4.87 -2.49 -8.52
CA VAL A 37 -5.08 -2.03 -7.13
C VAL A 37 -3.77 -1.62 -6.49
N MET A 38 -3.86 -0.71 -5.52
CA MET A 38 -2.69 -0.20 -4.80
C MET A 38 -2.98 -0.14 -3.31
N GLU A 39 -2.03 -0.61 -2.52
CA GLU A 39 -2.08 -0.57 -1.06
C GLU A 39 -0.97 0.31 -0.52
N ALA A 40 -1.32 1.27 0.32
CA ALA A 40 -0.39 2.22 0.91
C ALA A 40 -0.19 1.91 2.40
N LYS A 41 1.07 1.74 2.80
CA LYS A 41 1.43 1.52 4.20
C LYS A 41 2.35 2.61 4.70
N ARG A 42 2.42 2.80 6.02
CA ARG A 42 3.41 3.69 6.63
C ARG A 42 4.80 3.12 6.42
N LYS A 43 5.83 3.97 6.36
CA LYS A 43 7.23 3.56 6.14
C LYS A 43 7.69 2.42 7.06
N HIS A 44 7.50 2.58 8.37
CA HIS A 44 7.87 1.56 9.36
C HIS A 44 7.11 0.23 9.20
N VAL A 45 6.03 0.21 8.41
CA VAL A 45 5.31 -1.04 8.14
C VAL A 45 6.08 -1.94 7.18
N LEU A 46 6.80 -1.33 6.24
CA LEU A 46 7.50 -2.00 5.12
C LEU A 46 9.01 -1.71 5.12
N GLU A 47 9.56 -1.23 6.24
CA GLU A 47 10.96 -0.80 6.32
C GLU A 47 11.95 -1.93 6.01
N ASP A 48 11.62 -3.15 6.43
CA ASP A 48 12.44 -4.34 6.21
C ASP A 48 12.06 -5.11 4.93
N MET A 49 11.20 -4.56 4.08
CA MET A 49 10.77 -5.22 2.83
C MET A 49 11.78 -4.96 1.69
N GLY A 50 13.00 -5.43 1.84
CA GLY A 50 14.06 -5.39 0.84
C GLY A 50 14.21 -6.72 0.10
N GLU A 51 14.97 -6.74 -1.00
CA GLU A 51 15.22 -7.97 -1.78
C GLU A 51 15.87 -9.07 -0.91
N GLN A 52 16.86 -8.70 -0.10
CA GLN A 52 17.59 -9.65 0.75
C GLN A 52 16.88 -9.98 2.06
N THR A 53 15.97 -9.09 2.51
CA THR A 53 15.29 -9.17 3.81
C THR A 53 13.83 -9.60 3.69
N PHE A 54 13.35 -9.83 2.46
CA PHE A 54 11.97 -10.22 2.19
C PHE A 54 11.58 -11.54 2.89
N PRO A 55 12.40 -12.60 2.90
CA PRO A 55 12.05 -13.84 3.60
C PRO A 55 11.80 -13.62 5.10
N GLU A 56 12.65 -12.84 5.77
CA GLU A 56 12.52 -12.50 7.19
C GLU A 56 11.28 -11.63 7.42
N PHE A 57 11.10 -10.59 6.59
CA PHE A 57 9.94 -9.72 6.63
C PHE A 57 8.63 -10.53 6.49
N TYR A 58 8.55 -11.41 5.49
CA TYR A 58 7.36 -12.22 5.23
C TYR A 58 7.12 -13.28 6.31
N ASN A 59 8.14 -13.68 7.07
CA ASN A 59 7.95 -14.57 8.20
C ASN A 59 7.31 -13.90 9.42
N THR A 60 7.34 -12.56 9.51
CA THR A 60 6.63 -11.81 10.55
C THR A 60 5.11 -11.83 10.33
N SER A 61 4.31 -11.76 11.40
CA SER A 61 2.84 -11.66 11.30
C SER A 61 2.42 -10.46 10.44
N LYS A 62 3.02 -9.31 10.73
CA LYS A 62 2.80 -8.05 10.01
C LYS A 62 3.13 -8.15 8.51
N GLY A 63 4.24 -8.78 8.14
CA GLY A 63 4.61 -8.98 6.75
C GLY A 63 3.60 -9.86 6.01
N LYS A 64 3.17 -10.97 6.65
CA LYS A 64 2.09 -11.82 6.12
C LYS A 64 0.82 -11.03 5.92
N ASP A 65 0.39 -10.25 6.92
CA ASP A 65 -0.86 -9.49 6.85
C ASP A 65 -0.86 -8.50 5.69
N VAL A 66 0.23 -7.76 5.49
CA VAL A 66 0.32 -6.78 4.39
C VAL A 66 0.29 -7.46 3.03
N ILE A 67 1.10 -8.51 2.83
CA ILE A 67 1.14 -9.25 1.57
C ILE A 67 -0.20 -9.93 1.31
N GLN A 68 -0.82 -10.51 2.35
CA GLN A 68 -2.10 -11.17 2.25
C GLN A 68 -3.22 -10.22 1.87
N GLN A 69 -3.21 -9.01 2.45
CA GLN A 69 -4.22 -8.00 2.17
C GLN A 69 -4.23 -7.60 0.69
N ILE A 70 -3.08 -7.21 0.13
CA ILE A 70 -3.02 -6.84 -1.29
C ILE A 70 -3.27 -8.06 -2.19
N TYR A 71 -2.77 -9.25 -1.83
CA TYR A 71 -3.05 -10.47 -2.56
C TYR A 71 -4.55 -10.77 -2.62
N ASN A 72 -5.28 -10.58 -1.52
CA ASN A 72 -6.73 -10.79 -1.47
C ASN A 72 -7.49 -9.77 -2.32
N TYR A 73 -7.07 -8.50 -2.36
CA TYR A 73 -7.66 -7.51 -3.28
C TYR A 73 -7.43 -7.89 -4.73
N MET A 74 -6.21 -8.26 -5.08
CA MET A 74 -5.89 -8.69 -6.43
C MET A 74 -6.68 -9.96 -6.78
N GLY A 75 -6.73 -10.95 -5.89
CA GLY A 75 -7.39 -12.24 -6.09
C GLY A 75 -8.91 -12.14 -6.19
N GLY A 76 -9.54 -11.38 -5.30
CA GLY A 76 -10.99 -11.16 -5.31
C GLY A 76 -11.47 -10.50 -6.60
N ASN A 77 -10.69 -9.53 -7.11
CA ASN A 77 -11.00 -8.77 -8.32
C ASN A 77 -10.40 -9.37 -9.60
N GLU A 78 -9.82 -10.57 -9.52
CA GLU A 78 -9.17 -11.25 -10.66
C GLU A 78 -8.03 -10.45 -11.31
N LEU A 79 -7.41 -9.50 -10.61
CA LEU A 79 -6.41 -8.58 -11.18
C LEU A 79 -5.01 -9.17 -11.20
N ARG A 80 -4.33 -9.18 -12.35
CA ARG A 80 -2.95 -9.64 -12.47
C ARG A 80 -1.95 -8.72 -11.78
N TYR A 81 -2.21 -7.41 -11.70
CA TYR A 81 -1.20 -6.44 -11.26
C TYR A 81 -1.64 -5.63 -10.03
N GLY A 82 -0.68 -5.30 -9.19
CA GLY A 82 -0.88 -4.50 -7.99
C GLY A 82 0.37 -3.70 -7.62
N ILE A 83 0.20 -2.72 -6.73
CA ILE A 83 1.30 -1.89 -6.23
C ILE A 83 1.23 -1.80 -4.71
N LEU A 84 2.35 -2.06 -4.04
CA LEU A 84 2.51 -1.76 -2.63
C LEU A 84 3.41 -0.52 -2.50
N THR A 85 3.05 0.43 -1.63
CA THR A 85 3.76 1.71 -1.54
C THR A 85 3.85 2.24 -0.12
N THR A 86 4.97 2.88 0.21
CA THR A 86 5.09 3.77 1.39
C THR A 86 5.14 5.25 1.01
N TYR A 87 4.83 5.57 -0.25
CA TYR A 87 5.12 6.84 -0.94
C TYR A 87 6.62 7.09 -1.18
N ASP A 88 7.48 6.68 -0.25
CA ASP A 88 8.94 6.74 -0.40
C ASP A 88 9.50 5.55 -1.20
N ASN A 89 8.90 4.37 -1.02
CA ASN A 89 9.32 3.13 -1.66
C ASN A 89 8.13 2.45 -2.32
N HIS A 90 8.39 1.79 -3.44
CA HIS A 90 7.36 1.13 -4.25
C HIS A 90 7.78 -0.28 -4.62
N TRP A 91 6.82 -1.21 -4.56
CA TRP A 91 6.96 -2.57 -5.03
C TRP A 91 5.84 -2.85 -6.03
N PHE A 92 6.19 -3.44 -7.16
CA PHE A 92 5.26 -3.80 -8.22
C PHE A 92 5.00 -5.30 -8.18
N LEU A 93 3.72 -5.67 -8.22
CA LEU A 93 3.27 -7.03 -8.00
C LEU A 93 2.66 -7.61 -9.27
N CYS A 94 2.92 -8.89 -9.53
CA CYS A 94 2.29 -9.68 -10.59
C CYS A 94 1.76 -10.99 -10.00
N ARG A 95 0.46 -11.26 -10.13
CA ARG A 95 -0.17 -12.51 -9.71
C ARG A 95 -0.45 -13.41 -10.90
N GLU A 96 0.00 -14.64 -10.81
CA GLU A 96 -0.40 -15.74 -11.68
C GLU A 96 -1.06 -16.83 -10.85
N HIS A 97 -2.40 -16.80 -10.79
CA HIS A 97 -3.20 -17.68 -9.96
C HIS A 97 -2.78 -17.66 -8.48
N THR A 98 -2.14 -18.72 -7.96
CA THR A 98 -1.66 -18.81 -6.57
C THR A 98 -0.28 -18.20 -6.34
N LYS A 99 0.43 -17.81 -7.40
CA LYS A 99 1.78 -17.24 -7.32
C LYS A 99 1.74 -15.73 -7.32
N LEU A 100 2.55 -15.11 -6.46
CA LEU A 100 2.75 -13.66 -6.40
C LEU A 100 4.23 -13.35 -6.60
N TRP A 101 4.53 -12.57 -7.63
CA TRP A 101 5.86 -12.02 -7.89
C TRP A 101 5.89 -10.58 -7.39
N ILE A 102 6.96 -10.21 -6.70
CA ILE A 102 7.16 -8.87 -6.14
C ILE A 102 8.49 -8.35 -6.68
N SER A 103 8.48 -7.14 -7.22
CA SER A 103 9.70 -6.50 -7.71
C SER A 103 10.66 -6.16 -6.58
N LYS A 104 11.92 -5.84 -6.95
CA LYS A 104 12.82 -5.10 -6.05
C LYS A 104 12.19 -3.76 -5.65
N THR A 105 12.60 -3.23 -4.51
CA THR A 105 12.20 -1.91 -4.05
C THR A 105 12.63 -0.85 -5.06
N LEU A 106 11.68 0.00 -5.46
CA LEU A 106 11.94 1.19 -6.24
C LEU A 106 11.77 2.43 -5.35
N PRO A 107 12.86 3.12 -4.97
CA PRO A 107 12.76 4.36 -4.20
C PRO A 107 12.15 5.49 -5.03
N LEU A 108 11.48 6.43 -4.36
CA LEU A 108 10.90 7.64 -4.95
C LEU A 108 11.94 8.45 -5.74
N GLN A 109 13.17 8.47 -5.24
CA GLN A 109 14.30 9.20 -5.83
C GLN A 109 15.00 8.46 -6.97
N SER A 110 14.49 7.29 -7.39
CA SER A 110 15.07 6.56 -8.51
C SER A 110 14.98 7.38 -9.80
N GLU A 111 16.10 7.51 -10.51
CA GLU A 111 16.15 8.17 -11.83
C GLU A 111 16.05 7.17 -13.00
N SER A 112 16.28 5.89 -12.75
CA SER A 112 16.32 4.85 -13.78
C SER A 112 15.81 3.48 -13.28
N PRO A 113 14.51 3.17 -13.47
CA PRO A 113 13.46 4.06 -13.98
C PRO A 113 12.93 5.02 -12.89
N PRO A 114 12.43 6.21 -13.26
CA PRO A 114 11.59 7.02 -12.38
C PRO A 114 10.30 6.28 -12.02
N VAL A 115 9.84 6.45 -10.78
CA VAL A 115 8.62 5.80 -10.25
C VAL A 115 7.43 5.97 -11.20
N LEU A 116 7.19 7.19 -11.69
CA LEU A 116 6.07 7.46 -12.59
C LEU A 116 6.16 6.70 -13.91
N LYS A 117 7.38 6.46 -14.44
CA LYS A 117 7.56 5.62 -15.64
C LYS A 117 7.30 4.15 -15.33
N ALA A 118 7.68 3.67 -14.15
CA ALA A 118 7.39 2.31 -13.72
C ALA A 118 5.88 2.08 -13.51
N TYR A 119 5.18 3.06 -12.93
CA TYR A 119 3.71 3.05 -12.82
C TYR A 119 3.05 3.01 -14.20
N ALA A 120 3.45 3.91 -15.10
CA ALA A 120 2.91 3.93 -16.46
C ALA A 120 3.16 2.62 -17.21
N TYR A 121 4.35 2.03 -17.06
CA TYR A 121 4.68 0.73 -17.62
C TYR A 121 3.76 -0.37 -17.08
N LEU A 122 3.60 -0.48 -15.75
CA LEU A 122 2.74 -1.51 -15.15
C LEU A 122 1.28 -1.33 -15.58
N THR A 123 0.78 -0.10 -15.61
CA THR A 123 -0.57 0.21 -16.08
C THR A 123 -0.77 -0.17 -17.56
N ARG A 124 0.25 -0.02 -18.41
CA ARG A 124 0.22 -0.53 -19.79
C ARG A 124 0.16 -2.06 -19.83
N GLN A 125 0.94 -2.76 -19.00
CA GLN A 125 0.85 -4.22 -18.89
C GLN A 125 -0.56 -4.66 -18.43
N ALA A 126 -1.13 -3.96 -17.46
CA ALA A 126 -2.47 -4.22 -16.95
C ALA A 126 -3.55 -3.98 -18.01
N LYS A 127 -3.38 -3.03 -18.92
CA LYS A 127 -4.29 -2.85 -20.06
C LYS A 127 -4.28 -4.08 -20.98
N GLU A 128 -3.11 -4.57 -21.34
CA GLU A 128 -2.97 -5.69 -22.29
C GLU A 128 -3.39 -7.03 -21.67
N ASN A 129 -3.17 -7.20 -20.37
CA ASN A 129 -3.40 -8.48 -19.69
C ASN A 129 -3.86 -8.28 -18.23
N PRO A 130 -5.07 -7.74 -18.01
CA PRO A 130 -5.51 -7.31 -16.68
C PRO A 130 -5.78 -8.46 -15.73
N ASN A 131 -6.09 -9.65 -16.24
CA ASN A 131 -6.75 -10.68 -15.45
C ASN A 131 -5.85 -11.86 -15.10
N SER A 132 -6.08 -12.43 -13.93
CA SER A 132 -5.48 -13.64 -13.40
C SER A 132 -6.57 -14.39 -12.63
N PRO A 133 -6.79 -15.70 -12.87
CA PRO A 133 -7.95 -16.40 -12.31
C PRO A 133 -8.03 -16.32 -10.78
N LYS A 134 -9.25 -16.27 -10.22
CA LYS A 134 -9.45 -16.30 -8.76
C LYS A 134 -8.74 -17.50 -8.14
N PRO A 135 -7.98 -17.33 -7.04
CA PRO A 135 -7.51 -18.46 -6.26
C PRO A 135 -8.72 -19.16 -5.62
N GLN A 136 -8.76 -20.49 -5.67
CA GLN A 136 -9.87 -21.28 -5.09
C GLN A 136 -9.95 -21.14 -3.55
N VAL A 137 -8.87 -20.70 -2.91
CA VAL A 137 -8.80 -20.40 -1.49
C VAL A 137 -8.37 -18.95 -1.33
N LEU A 138 -9.32 -18.07 -0.97
CA LEU A 138 -8.96 -16.80 -0.35
C LEU A 138 -8.34 -17.13 1.01
N VAL A 139 -7.09 -16.76 1.22
CA VAL A 139 -6.42 -17.03 2.49
C VAL A 139 -7.10 -16.16 3.56
N PRO A 140 -7.55 -16.76 4.69
CA PRO A 140 -8.09 -15.99 5.79
C PRO A 140 -7.06 -14.98 6.27
N ALA A 141 -7.39 -13.68 6.24
CA ALA A 141 -6.55 -12.67 6.88
C ALA A 141 -6.62 -12.90 8.40
N GLN A 142 -5.50 -13.22 9.03
CA GLN A 142 -5.41 -13.45 10.46
C GLN A 142 -4.95 -12.15 11.15
N GLY A 143 -5.87 -11.20 11.36
CA GLY A 143 -5.52 -9.98 12.08
C GLY A 143 -6.70 -9.04 12.24
N ASP A 144 -6.99 -8.69 13.49
CA ASP A 144 -8.11 -7.87 13.93
C ASP A 144 -8.31 -6.64 13.05
N ASN A 145 -9.48 -6.62 12.41
CA ASN A 145 -9.98 -5.48 11.70
C ASN A 145 -10.02 -4.28 12.64
N ASN A 146 -9.10 -3.34 12.47
CA ASN A 146 -9.29 -1.94 12.85
C ASN A 146 -10.33 -1.22 11.95
N SER A 147 -11.17 -1.99 11.25
CA SER A 147 -12.49 -1.56 10.80
C SER A 147 -13.25 -1.07 12.02
N ARG A 148 -13.44 0.24 12.13
CA ARG A 148 -14.43 0.78 13.06
C ARG A 148 -15.80 0.39 12.53
N THR A 149 -16.27 -0.80 12.87
CA THR A 149 -17.69 -1.12 12.87
C THR A 149 -18.33 -0.16 13.87
N LEU A 150 -19.27 0.68 13.42
CA LEU A 150 -20.14 1.43 14.31
C LEU A 150 -20.85 0.39 15.19
N ARG A 151 -20.50 0.37 16.49
CA ARG A 151 -21.10 -0.53 17.49
C ARG A 151 -22.60 -0.26 17.57
N SER A 152 -23.40 -1.14 17.00
CA SER A 152 -24.76 -1.39 17.46
C SER A 152 -24.67 -2.16 18.77
N ASN A 153 -25.06 -1.53 19.88
CA ASN A 153 -25.10 -2.16 21.20
C ASN A 153 -26.19 -3.25 21.24
N SER A 154 -25.77 -4.51 21.35
CA SER A 154 -26.60 -5.58 21.90
C SER A 154 -25.78 -6.33 22.95
N LYS A 155 -26.28 -6.32 24.18
CA LYS A 155 -25.70 -6.95 25.37
C LYS A 155 -25.81 -8.46 25.26
N SER A 156 -24.70 -9.16 25.48
CA SER A 156 -24.69 -10.50 26.06
C SER A 156 -23.37 -10.78 26.78
N SER A 157 -23.48 -11.18 28.04
CA SER A 157 -22.49 -11.85 28.90
C SER A 157 -22.09 -13.21 28.30
N SER A 158 -20.91 -13.80 28.49
CA SER A 158 -20.29 -14.16 29.77
C SER A 158 -18.86 -14.76 29.64
N SER A 159 -18.03 -14.49 30.66
CA SER A 159 -17.02 -15.33 31.36
C SER A 159 -15.83 -16.04 30.64
N SER A 160 -14.64 -15.46 30.88
CA SER A 160 -13.39 -16.02 31.48
C SER A 160 -12.77 -17.35 31.04
N SER A 161 -11.46 -17.31 30.75
CA SER A 161 -10.42 -18.06 31.49
C SER A 161 -8.99 -17.60 31.15
N LEU A 162 -8.15 -17.56 32.19
CA LEU A 162 -6.76 -17.07 32.28
C LEU A 162 -5.69 -18.07 31.77
N THR A 163 -4.43 -17.60 31.79
CA THR A 163 -3.11 -18.28 31.89
C THR A 163 -2.31 -18.39 30.58
N ASN A 164 -0.98 -18.19 30.48
CA ASN A 164 0.11 -17.74 31.37
C ASN A 164 1.35 -17.44 30.48
N GLN A 165 2.20 -16.49 30.90
CA GLN A 165 3.70 -16.47 30.96
C GLN A 165 4.54 -17.21 29.87
N ALA A 166 5.74 -16.80 29.41
CA ALA A 166 6.72 -15.78 29.79
C ALA A 166 7.77 -15.54 28.66
N SER A 167 8.33 -14.32 28.66
CA SER A 167 9.71 -13.83 28.48
C SER A 167 10.81 -14.66 27.78
N SER A 168 11.57 -13.98 26.90
CA SER A 168 13.04 -13.86 27.05
C SER A 168 13.62 -12.63 26.35
N THR A 169 14.53 -11.98 27.07
CA THR A 169 15.29 -10.77 26.79
C THR A 169 16.58 -11.14 26.04
N PHE A 170 16.94 -10.44 24.96
CA PHE A 170 18.35 -10.23 24.60
C PHE A 170 18.54 -8.90 23.86
N SER A 171 19.16 -7.98 24.58
CA SER A 171 19.72 -6.72 24.10
C SER A 171 20.97 -6.96 23.27
N ASN A 172 21.12 -6.24 22.15
CA ASN A 172 22.44 -5.77 21.73
C ASN A 172 22.34 -4.45 20.96
N GLN A 173 23.06 -3.46 21.48
CA GLN A 173 23.34 -2.17 20.87
C GLN A 173 24.38 -2.38 19.75
N GLN A 174 24.22 -1.73 18.58
CA GLN A 174 25.30 -0.92 18.04
C GLN A 174 24.85 0.01 16.90
N SER A 175 25.37 1.23 17.00
CA SER A 175 25.10 2.44 16.24
C SER A 175 25.59 2.38 14.79
N SER A 176 24.85 3.01 13.86
CA SER A 176 25.37 3.40 12.55
C SER A 176 25.17 4.89 12.31
N SER A 177 26.22 5.50 11.77
CA SER A 177 26.45 6.93 11.61
C SER A 177 25.65 7.55 10.46
N ASN A 178 24.87 8.58 10.78
CA ASN A 178 24.13 9.39 9.80
C ASN A 178 25.03 10.46 9.18
N VAL A 179 25.23 10.43 7.86
CA VAL A 179 25.70 11.59 7.09
C VAL A 179 24.46 12.39 6.65
N PRO A 180 24.33 13.69 7.01
CA PRO A 180 23.12 14.45 6.70
C PRO A 180 23.16 14.97 5.25
N VAL A 181 22.20 14.54 4.44
CA VAL A 181 21.92 15.14 3.12
C VAL A 181 21.09 16.41 3.33
N ASN A 182 21.51 17.49 2.67
CA ASN A 182 20.95 18.84 2.80
C ASN A 182 19.52 18.88 2.22
N GLN A 183 18.51 18.70 3.08
CA GLN A 183 17.10 18.87 2.70
C GLN A 183 16.82 20.36 2.48
N GLN A 184 16.34 20.73 1.28
CA GLN A 184 15.71 22.03 1.07
C GLN A 184 14.50 22.13 2.01
N LYS A 185 14.62 23.01 3.01
CA LYS A 185 13.55 23.28 3.97
C LYS A 185 12.56 24.23 3.32
N PHE A 186 11.47 23.70 2.79
CA PHE A 186 10.32 24.52 2.44
C PHE A 186 9.60 24.98 3.71
N SER A 187 9.22 26.25 3.73
CA SER A 187 8.38 26.83 4.76
C SER A 187 6.91 26.66 4.37
N PHE A 188 6.02 26.56 5.36
CA PHE A 188 4.58 26.65 5.11
C PHE A 188 4.18 27.97 4.43
N ALA A 189 4.97 29.03 4.59
CA ALA A 189 4.75 30.31 3.94
C ALA A 189 4.89 30.25 2.41
N ASP A 190 5.63 29.27 1.90
CA ASP A 190 5.88 29.11 0.46
C ASP A 190 4.65 28.56 -0.28
N PHE A 191 3.59 28.21 0.46
CA PHE A 191 2.37 27.61 -0.05
C PHE A 191 1.15 28.46 0.26
N LYS A 192 0.40 28.86 -0.78
CA LYS A 192 -0.92 29.47 -0.62
C LYS A 192 -2.01 28.41 -0.62
N PHE A 193 -2.76 28.35 0.47
CA PHE A 193 -3.97 27.53 0.56
C PHE A 193 -5.02 27.91 -0.50
N LYS A 194 -5.62 26.90 -1.13
CA LYS A 194 -6.72 27.04 -2.10
C LYS A 194 -8.01 26.40 -1.59
N SER A 195 -7.97 25.13 -1.18
CA SER A 195 -9.16 24.40 -0.69
C SER A 195 -8.79 23.15 0.10
N ILE A 196 -9.75 22.54 0.79
CA ILE A 196 -9.58 21.23 1.46
C ILE A 196 -9.99 20.13 0.48
N LEU A 197 -9.10 19.17 0.24
CA LEU A 197 -9.36 18.00 -0.62
C LEU A 197 -9.94 16.81 0.15
N GLY A 198 -9.77 16.80 1.47
CA GLY A 198 -10.33 15.76 2.33
C GLY A 198 -9.93 15.95 3.78
N GLU A 199 -10.70 15.34 4.67
CA GLU A 199 -10.45 15.36 6.11
C GLU A 199 -10.45 13.94 6.66
N GLY A 200 -9.38 13.60 7.38
CA GLY A 200 -9.19 12.28 7.98
C GLY A 200 -8.68 12.39 9.41
N ARG A 201 -8.47 11.24 10.06
CA ARG A 201 -8.06 11.17 11.48
C ARG A 201 -6.69 11.81 11.75
N SER A 202 -5.85 11.95 10.73
CA SER A 202 -4.54 12.60 10.80
C SER A 202 -4.55 14.06 10.36
N GLY A 203 -5.73 14.65 10.14
CA GLY A 203 -5.90 16.05 9.75
C GLY A 203 -6.49 16.22 8.35
N LYS A 204 -6.34 17.45 7.84
CA LYS A 204 -6.90 17.87 6.53
C LYS A 204 -5.83 17.76 5.45
N THR A 205 -6.20 17.21 4.30
CA THR A 205 -5.41 17.31 3.07
C THR A 205 -5.78 18.61 2.38
N LEU A 206 -4.80 19.50 2.20
CA LEU A 206 -5.00 20.81 1.62
C LEU A 206 -4.53 20.82 0.15
N LEU A 207 -5.31 21.47 -0.71
CA LEU A 207 -4.85 21.93 -2.01
C LEU A 207 -4.13 23.27 -1.80
N CYS A 208 -2.85 23.32 -2.14
CA CYS A 208 -2.05 24.53 -2.04
C CYS A 208 -1.33 24.83 -3.36
N GLU A 209 -1.10 26.11 -3.63
CA GLU A 209 -0.29 26.63 -4.74
C GLU A 209 1.06 27.05 -4.18
N PHE A 210 2.15 26.47 -4.69
CA PHE A 210 3.51 26.89 -4.35
C PHE A 210 3.82 28.27 -4.96
N ARG A 211 4.44 29.15 -4.17
CA ARG A 211 4.72 30.54 -4.56
C ARG A 211 6.20 30.88 -4.70
N GLY A 212 7.09 30.02 -4.19
CA GLY A 212 8.54 30.29 -4.19
C GLY A 212 8.94 31.27 -3.12
#